data_AF-A0A958I3R0-F1
#
_entry.id   AF-A0A958I3R0-F1
#
_cell.length_a   1.000
_cell.length_b   1.000
_cell.length_c   1.000
_cell.angle_alpha   90.00
_cell.angle_beta   90.00
_cell.angle_gamma   90.00
#
_symmetry.space_group_name_H-M   'P 1'
#
loop_
_entity.id
_entity.type
_entity.pdbx_description
1 polymer ?
#
loop_
_entity_poly.entity_id
_entity_poly.type
_entity_poly.pdbx_seq_one_letter_code
_entity_poly.pdbx_strand_id
1 'polypeptide(L)' 'MQFEVKEIDSIKRHLLVTVPSDDLQKIESEILKDVSKSVSLPGFRKGRAPIG' A
#
# COMPACT_ATOMS: atom_id res chain seq x y z
N MET A 1 -3.24 -9.35 8.52
CA MET A 1 -2.98 -10.18 7.31
C MET A 1 -3.33 -11.64 7.58
N GLN A 2 -3.94 -12.31 6.60
CA GLN A 2 -4.26 -13.74 6.63
C GLN A 2 -3.69 -14.40 5.37
N PHE A 3 -3.19 -15.63 5.49
CA PHE A 3 -2.68 -16.39 4.36
C PHE A 3 -3.19 -17.83 4.40
N GLU A 4 -3.61 -18.33 3.24
CA GLU A 4 -3.93 -19.73 3.01
C GLU A 4 -2.93 -20.30 2.01
N VAL A 5 -2.32 -21.43 2.35
CA VAL A 5 -1.40 -22.14 1.46
C VAL A 5 -2.09 -23.41 0.98
N LYS A 6 -2.29 -23.52 -0.34
CA LYS A 6 -2.77 -24.76 -0.98
C LYS A 6 -1.62 -25.41 -1.73
N GLU A 7 -1.35 -26.67 -1.46
CA GLU A 7 -0.39 -27.44 -2.25
C GLU A 7 -1.05 -27.88 -3.56
N ILE A 8 -0.48 -27.47 -4.69
CA ILE A 8 -0.99 -27.81 -6.03
C ILE A 8 -0.24 -29.03 -6.58
N ASP A 9 1.07 -29.12 -6.31
CA ASP A 9 1.96 -30.16 -6.82
C ASP A 9 3.21 -30.29 -5.90
N SER A 10 4.03 -31.31 -6.13
CA SER A 10 5.22 -31.65 -5.32
C SER A 10 6.20 -30.48 -5.13
N ILE A 11 6.21 -29.49 -6.04
CA ILE A 11 7.05 -28.30 -5.95
C ILE A 11 6.27 -26.98 -6.10
N LYS A 12 4.92 -27.04 -6.21
CA LYS A 12 4.09 -25.85 -6.46
C LYS A 12 3.11 -25.62 -5.32
N ARG A 13 3.13 -24.40 -4.80
CA ARG A 13 2.18 -23.93 -3.79
C ARG A 13 1.41 -22.72 -4.31
N HIS A 14 0.13 -22.66 -4.01
CA HIS A 14 -0.71 -21.49 -4.16
C HIS A 14 -0.79 -20.78 -2.82
N LEU A 15 -0.47 -19.48 -2.79
CA LEU A 15 -0.70 -18.64 -1.61
C LEU A 15 -1.87 -17.71 -1.91
N LEU A 16 -2.92 -17.81 -1.11
CA LEU A 16 -4.02 -16.87 -1.09
C LEU A 16 -3.78 -15.94 0.10
N VAL A 17 -3.48 -14.67 -0.16
CA VAL A 17 -3.17 -13.68 0.87
C VAL A 17 -4.31 -12.68 0.95
N THR A 18 -4.93 -12.60 2.12
CA THR A 18 -5.95 -11.61 2.44
C THR A 18 -5.32 -10.50 3.27
N VAL A 19 -5.28 -9.31 2.69
CA VAL A 19 -4.76 -8.11 3.36
C VAL A 19 -5.95 -7.32 3.94
N PRO A 20 -5.96 -7.02 5.25
CA PRO A 20 -6.98 -6.18 5.87
C PRO A 20 -7.00 -4.78 5.27
N SER A 21 -8.20 -4.20 5.11
CA SER A 21 -8.34 -2.85 4.56
C SER A 21 -7.62 -1.78 5.40
N ASP A 22 -7.59 -1.95 6.73
CA ASP A 22 -6.97 -0.98 7.63
C ASP A 22 -5.45 -0.87 7.41
N ASP A 23 -4.81 -1.99 7.06
CA ASP A 23 -3.38 -2.02 6.75
C ASP A 23 -3.09 -1.29 5.44
N LEU A 24 -3.98 -1.41 4.44
CA LEU A 24 -3.85 -0.72 3.17
C LEU A 24 -3.99 0.81 3.33
N GLN A 25 -4.96 1.28 4.10
CA GLN A 25 -5.17 2.71 4.33
C GLN A 25 -3.96 3.37 5.02
N LYS A 26 -3.34 2.68 5.98
CA LYS A 26 -2.12 3.15 6.62
C LYS A 26 -0.98 3.28 5.62
N ILE A 27 -0.73 2.23 4.84
CA ILE A 27 0.34 2.22 3.83
C ILE A 27 0.11 3.32 2.80
N GLU A 28 -1.13 3.48 2.32
CA GLU A 28 -1.50 4.54 1.38
C GLU A 28 -1.21 5.93 1.96
N SER A 29 -1.62 6.19 3.20
CA SER A 29 -1.37 7.48 3.85
C SER A 29 0.12 7.80 4.02
N GLU A 30 0.95 6.80 4.32
CA GLU A 30 2.39 6.94 4.48
C GLU A 30 3.06 7.23 3.13
N ILE A 31 2.71 6.47 2.09
CA ILE A 31 3.21 6.67 0.73
C ILE A 31 2.83 8.07 0.23
N LEU A 32 1.57 8.47 0.38
CA LEU A 32 1.11 9.80 -0.05
C LEU A 32 1.83 10.92 0.70
N LYS A 33 2.10 10.73 1.99
CA LYS A 33 2.89 11.68 2.79
C LYS A 33 4.32 11.79 2.26
N ASP A 34 4.96 10.70 1.88
CA ASP A 34 6.32 10.73 1.36
C ASP A 34 6.39 11.31 -0.06
N VAL A 35 5.43 10.98 -0.92
CA VAL A 35 5.28 11.59 -2.25
C VAL A 35 5.02 13.09 -2.13
N SER A 36 4.21 13.53 -1.17
CA SER A 36 3.94 14.97 -0.98
C SER A 36 5.22 15.77 -0.71
N LYS A 37 6.22 15.18 -0.04
CA LYS A 37 7.51 15.83 0.26
C LYS A 37 8.39 15.95 -0.98
N SER A 38 8.26 15.05 -1.95
CA SER A 38 9.13 15.00 -3.13
C SER A 38 8.56 15.79 -4.31
N VAL A 39 7.24 15.85 -4.46
CA VAL A 39 6.56 16.48 -5.60
C VAL A 39 6.29 17.97 -5.35
N SER A 40 6.39 18.78 -6.41
CA SER A 40 5.99 20.19 -6.41
C SER A 40 4.72 20.36 -7.24
N LEU A 41 3.59 20.59 -6.58
CA LEU A 41 2.30 20.76 -7.26
C LEU A 41 1.97 22.26 -7.40
N PRO A 42 1.56 22.74 -8.59
CA PRO A 42 1.12 24.11 -8.78
C PRO A 42 -0.01 24.48 -7.82
N GLY A 43 0.06 25.67 -7.23
CA GLY A 43 -0.92 26.15 -6.25
C GLY A 43 -0.73 25.64 -4.82
N PHE A 44 0.21 24.70 -4.58
CA PHE A 44 0.52 24.19 -3.25
C PHE A 44 1.98 24.40 -2.90
N ARG A 45 2.25 24.72 -1.63
CA ARG A 45 3.63 24.70 -1.12
C ARG A 45 4.11 23.24 -1.10
N LYS A 46 5.38 23.00 -1.48
CA LYS A 46 6.02 21.67 -1.43
C LYS A 46 5.75 20.99 -0.08
N GLY A 47 5.30 19.74 -0.08
CA GLY A 47 4.93 19.01 1.14
C GLY A 47 3.60 19.38 1.80
N ARG A 48 2.80 20.28 1.20
CA ARG A 48 1.52 20.76 1.76
C ARG A 48 0.33 20.53 0.83
N ALA A 49 0.49 19.67 -0.17
CA ALA A 49 -0.65 19.23 -0.97
C ALA A 49 -1.61 18.41 -0.08
N PRO A 50 -2.93 18.57 -0.23
CA PRO A 50 -3.90 17.80 0.51
C PRO A 50 -3.79 16.32 0.11
N ILE A 51 -3.77 15.47 1.13
CA ILE A 51 -3.85 14.02 1.02
C ILE A 51 -5.32 13.73 1.35
N GLY A 52 -6.01 13.03 0.45
CA GLY A 52 -7.48 12.86 0.45
C GLY A 52 -8.06 12.33 1.74
#